data_AF-A0A9E7W021-F1
#
_entry.id   AF-A0A9E7W021-F1
#
_cell.length_a   1.000
_cell.length_b   1.000
_cell.length_c   1.000
_cell.angle_alpha   90.00
_cell.angle_beta   90.00
_cell.angle_gamma   90.00
#
_symmetry.space_group_name_H-M   'P 1'
#
loop_
_entity.id
_entity.type
_entity.pdbx_description
1 polymer ?
#
loop_
_entity_poly.entity_id
_entity_poly.type
_entity_poly.pdbx_seq_one_letter_code
_entity_poly.pdbx_strand_id
1 'polypeptide(L)'
;MFSISRVAELTGVGVQSLRQYEARGLVTPMRSEGGTRRFSREDIARLRRVRELVDVGANLASIGIILDLQDENTSLRYELRRMQ
;
A
#
# COMPACT_ATOMS: atom_id res chain seq x y z
N MET A 1 9.61 8.38 6.72
CA MET A 1 8.98 7.25 7.46
C MET A 1 7.93 7.79 8.43
N PHE A 2 6.81 7.10 8.59
CA PHE A 2 5.66 7.53 9.39
C PHE A 2 5.20 6.43 10.35
N SER A 3 4.65 6.79 11.51
CA SER A 3 4.03 5.85 12.44
C SER A 3 2.64 5.43 11.94
N ILE A 4 2.12 4.30 12.43
CA ILE A 4 0.78 3.82 12.03
C ILE A 4 -0.32 4.84 12.33
N SER A 5 -0.24 5.56 13.45
CA SER A 5 -1.20 6.61 13.81
C SER A 5 -1.14 7.78 12.81
N ARG A 6 0.06 8.23 12.46
CA ARG A 6 0.23 9.31 11.47
C ARG A 6 -0.24 8.88 10.08
N VAL A 7 -0.05 7.61 9.71
CA VAL A 7 -0.57 7.07 8.45
C VAL A 7 -2.08 7.03 8.44
N ALA A 8 -2.72 6.65 9.56
CA ALA A 8 -4.18 6.65 9.66
C ALA A 8 -4.76 8.05 9.42
N GLU A 9 -4.15 9.10 9.99
CA GLU A 9 -4.52 10.50 9.72
C GLU A 9 -4.32 10.87 8.24
N LEU A 10 -3.19 10.51 7.64
CA LEU A 10 -2.84 10.89 6.26
C LEU A 10 -3.66 10.17 5.18
N THR A 11 -4.22 9.00 5.51
CA THR A 11 -4.93 8.12 4.56
C THR A 11 -6.44 8.08 4.81
N GLY A 12 -6.90 8.52 5.98
CA GLY A 12 -8.29 8.33 6.41
C GLY A 12 -8.65 6.86 6.68
N VAL A 13 -7.67 5.96 6.72
CA VAL A 13 -7.85 4.53 6.99
C VAL A 13 -7.64 4.28 8.49
N GLY A 14 -8.61 3.64 9.13
CA GLY A 14 -8.51 3.29 10.55
C GLY A 14 -7.32 2.36 10.84
N VAL A 15 -6.72 2.49 12.03
CA VAL A 15 -5.53 1.71 12.45
C VAL A 15 -5.78 0.20 12.36
N GLN A 16 -6.98 -0.27 12.68
CA GLN A 16 -7.33 -1.69 12.57
C GLN A 16 -7.33 -2.17 11.10
N SER A 17 -7.87 -1.37 10.18
CA SER A 17 -7.84 -1.66 8.75
C SER A 17 -6.41 -1.65 8.21
N LEU A 18 -5.56 -0.70 8.65
CA LEU A 18 -4.13 -0.69 8.28
C LEU A 18 -3.42 -2.00 8.67
N ARG A 19 -3.68 -2.51 9.89
CA ARG A 19 -3.15 -3.82 10.34
C ARG A 19 -3.71 -4.96 9.51
N GLN A 20 -4.98 -4.89 9.15
CA GLN A 20 -5.63 -5.89 8.33
C GLN A 20 -5.04 -5.93 6.91
N TYR A 21 -4.73 -4.77 6.33
CA TYR A 21 -4.12 -4.65 5.01
C TYR A 21 -2.68 -5.17 5.01
N GLU A 22 -1.89 -4.84 6.04
CA GLU A 22 -0.55 -5.41 6.26
C GLU A 22 -0.61 -6.94 6.40
N ALA A 23 -1.53 -7.47 7.22
CA ALA A 23 -1.68 -8.91 7.42
C ALA A 23 -2.06 -9.67 6.14
N ARG A 24 -2.67 -8.98 5.17
CA ARG A 24 -2.98 -9.52 3.83
C ARG A 24 -1.91 -9.23 2.78
N GLY A 25 -0.79 -8.62 3.17
CA GLY A 25 0.30 -8.28 2.24
C GLY A 25 0.00 -7.11 1.30
N LEU A 26 -1.09 -6.37 1.52
CA LEU A 26 -1.43 -5.20 0.68
C LEU A 26 -0.50 -4.02 0.92
N VAL A 27 0.27 -4.03 2.01
CA VAL A 27 1.34 -3.08 2.30
C VAL A 27 2.35 -3.77 3.20
N THR A 28 3.64 -3.50 3.01
CA THR A 28 4.72 -4.14 3.77
C THR A 28 5.62 -3.07 4.38
N PRO A 29 5.21 -2.46 5.51
CA PRO A 29 5.99 -1.42 6.15
C PRO A 29 7.29 -1.99 6.73
N MET A 30 8.34 -1.20 6.73
CA MET A 30 9.57 -1.55 7.45
C MET A 30 9.33 -1.58 8.96
N ARG A 31 10.16 -2.34 9.67
CA ARG A 31 10.24 -2.31 11.12
C ARG A 31 11.52 -1.58 11.54
N SER A 32 11.42 -0.64 12.48
CA SER A 32 12.60 -0.06 13.12
C SER A 32 13.30 -1.10 14.01
N GLU A 33 14.51 -0.82 14.47
CA GLU A 33 15.25 -1.69 15.42
C GLU A 33 14.40 -2.07 16.66
N GLY A 34 13.65 -1.12 17.22
CA GLY A 34 12.69 -1.38 18.31
C GLY A 34 11.38 -2.07 17.91
N GLY A 35 11.30 -2.73 16.75
CA GLY A 35 10.15 -3.50 16.29
C GLY A 35 8.91 -2.71 15.83
N THR A 36 8.97 -1.38 15.87
CA THR A 36 7.83 -0.50 15.51
C THR A 36 7.69 -0.36 13.99
N ARG A 37 6.44 -0.40 13.49
CA ARG A 37 6.11 -0.19 12.07
C ARG A 37 6.45 1.23 11.63
N ARG A 38 7.12 1.33 10.49
CA ARG A 38 7.51 2.58 9.84
C ARG A 38 7.10 2.51 8.37
N PHE A 39 6.15 3.36 8.00
CA PHE A 39 5.61 3.40 6.65
C PHE A 39 6.33 4.47 5.81
N SER A 40 6.64 4.15 4.57
CA SER A 40 7.22 5.09 3.60
C SER A 40 6.14 6.00 2.98
N ARG A 41 6.54 6.87 2.06
CA ARG A 41 5.57 7.64 1.24
C ARG A 41 4.88 6.75 0.21
N GLU A 42 5.57 5.74 -0.30
CA GLU A 42 5.03 4.75 -1.24
C GLU A 42 3.96 3.89 -0.55
N ASP A 43 4.21 3.48 0.70
CA ASP A 43 3.20 2.78 1.51
C ASP A 43 1.91 3.60 1.65
N ILE A 44 2.04 4.92 1.89
CA ILE A 44 0.89 5.82 2.01
C ILE A 44 0.13 5.92 0.68
N ALA A 45 0.84 6.02 -0.45
CA ALA A 45 0.22 6.04 -1.77
C ALA A 45 -0.51 4.72 -2.05
N ARG A 46 0.12 3.58 -1.75
CA ARG A 46 -0.49 2.25 -1.86
C ARG A 46 -1.73 2.11 -0.99
N LEU A 47 -1.69 2.59 0.25
CA LEU A 47 -2.82 2.57 1.18
C LEU A 47 -4.01 3.43 0.72
N ARG A 48 -3.74 4.60 0.12
CA ARG A 48 -4.78 5.41 -0.52
C ARG A 48 -5.41 4.67 -1.69
N ARG A 49 -4.60 3.99 -2.51
CA ARG A 49 -5.11 3.17 -3.61
C ARG A 49 -5.97 2.01 -3.13
N VAL A 50 -5.54 1.31 -2.08
CA VAL A 50 -6.35 0.27 -1.41
C VAL A 50 -7.68 0.86 -0.96
N ARG A 51 -7.67 2.04 -0.34
CA ARG A 51 -8.89 2.71 0.14
C ARG A 51 -9.85 3.04 -1.01
N GLU A 52 -9.35 3.63 -2.09
CA GLU A 52 -10.15 3.91 -3.29
C GLU A 52 -10.81 2.64 -3.86
N LEU A 53 -10.06 1.53 -3.93
CA LEU A 53 -10.59 0.26 -4.43
C LEU A 53 -11.66 -0.33 -3.51
N VAL A 54 -11.49 -0.20 -2.19
CA VAL A 54 -12.53 -0.57 -1.21
C VAL A 54 -13.77 0.29 -1.36
N ASP A 55 -13.61 1.60 -1.54
CA ASP A 55 -14.74 2.54 -1.67
C ASP A 55 -15.59 2.27 -2.94
N VAL A 56 -15.01 1.68 -3.99
CA VAL A 56 -15.75 1.21 -5.19
C VAL A 56 -16.27 -0.23 -5.07
N GLY A 57 -16.12 -0.87 -3.91
CA GLY A 57 -16.69 -2.18 -3.60
C GLY A 57 -15.79 -3.39 -3.88
N ALA A 58 -14.50 -3.18 -4.19
CA ALA A 58 -13.58 -4.30 -4.35
C ALA A 58 -13.26 -4.95 -3.01
N ASN A 59 -13.17 -6.29 -2.99
CA ASN A 59 -12.75 -7.03 -1.81
C ASN A 59 -11.20 -7.09 -1.73
N LEU A 60 -10.67 -7.35 -0.53
CA LEU A 60 -9.22 -7.30 -0.29
C LEU A 60 -8.41 -8.32 -1.12
N ALA A 61 -9.01 -9.45 -1.52
CA ALA A 61 -8.33 -10.43 -2.37
C ALA A 61 -8.19 -9.89 -3.81
N SER A 62 -9.27 -9.35 -4.37
CA SER A 62 -9.22 -8.70 -5.68
C SER A 62 -8.30 -7.47 -5.70
N ILE A 63 -8.23 -6.73 -4.59
CA ILE A 63 -7.32 -5.59 -4.46
C ILE A 63 -5.86 -6.02 -4.55
N GLY A 64 -5.48 -7.13 -3.90
CA GLY A 64 -4.12 -7.68 -4.03
C GLY A 64 -3.74 -7.90 -5.49
N ILE A 65 -4.58 -8.62 -6.24
CA ILE A 65 -4.37 -8.90 -7.67
C ILE A 65 -4.26 -7.60 -8.48
N ILE A 66 -5.14 -6.62 -8.23
CA ILE A 66 -5.10 -5.33 -8.93
C ILE A 66 -3.77 -4.61 -8.68
N LEU A 67 -3.32 -4.57 -7.43
CA LEU A 67 -2.07 -3.88 -7.08
C LEU A 67 -0.86 -4.57 -7.71
N ASP A 68 -0.80 -5.90 -7.69
CA ASP A 68 0.31 -6.65 -8.29
C ASP A 68 0.39 -6.39 -9.81
N LEU A 69 -0.77 -6.41 -10.50
CA LEU A 69 -0.84 -6.07 -11.92
C LEU A 69 -0.44 -4.61 -12.19
N GLN A 70 -0.78 -3.67 -11.29
CA GLN A 70 -0.36 -2.28 -11.41
C GLN A 70 1.16 -2.11 -11.23
N ASP A 71 1.75 -2.85 -10.29
CA ASP A 71 3.19 -2.84 -10.03
C ASP A 71 3.97 -3.42 -11.22
N GLU A 72 3.51 -4.55 -11.77
CA GLU A 72 4.06 -5.17 -12.98
C GLU A 72 3.96 -4.22 -14.18
N ASN A 73 2.78 -3.62 -14.41
CA ASN A 73 2.58 -2.67 -15.51
C ASN A 73 3.49 -1.45 -15.40
N THR A 74 3.69 -0.94 -14.18
CA THR A 74 4.59 0.18 -13.92
C THR A 74 6.03 -0.18 -14.25
N SER A 75 6.45 -1.39 -13.89
CA SER A 75 7.79 -1.91 -14.17
C SER A 75 8.04 -2.08 -15.67
N LEU A 76 7.10 -2.72 -16.38
CA LEU A 76 7.16 -2.89 -17.84
C LEU A 76 7.21 -1.55 -18.58
N ARG A 77 6.38 -0.57 -18.17
CA ARG A 77 6.41 0.78 -18.74
C ARG A 77 7.72 1.51 -18.49
N TYR A 78 8.35 1.27 -17.35
CA TYR A 78 9.67 1.81 -17.07
C TYR A 78 10.74 1.18 -17.96
N GLU A 79 10.72 -0.14 -18.15
CA GLU A 79 11.63 -0.85 -19.05
C GLU A 79 11.49 -0.38 -20.51
N LEU A 80 10.26 -0.30 -21.03
CA LEU A 80 10.01 0.21 -22.37
C LEU A 80 10.59 1.62 -22.58
N ARG A 81 10.42 2.52 -21.60
CA ARG A 81 10.98 3.87 -21.67
C ARG A 81 12.50 3.92 -21.59
N ARG A 82 13.15 2.91 -21.00
CA ARG A 82 14.62 2.84 -20.95
C ARG A 82 15.25 2.29 -22.23
N MET A 83 14.45 1.61 -23.06
CA MET A 83 14.91 1.04 -24.33
C MET A 83 14.72 1.98 -25.53
N GLN A 84 14.05 3.11 -25.34
CA GLN A 84 13.83 4.17 -26.33
C GLN A 84 14.77 5.34 -26.05
#